data_AF-A0A7Y7QWT7-F1
#
_entry.id   AF-A0A7Y7QWT7-F1
#
_cell.length_a   1.000
_cell.length_b   1.000
_cell.length_c   1.000
_cell.angle_alpha   90.00
_cell.angle_beta   90.00
_cell.angle_gamma   90.00
#
_symmetry.space_group_name_H-M   'P 1'
#
loop_
_entity.id
_entity.type
_entity.pdbx_description
1 polymer ?
#
loop_
_entity_poly.entity_id
_entity_poly.type
_entity_poly.pdbx_seq_one_letter_code
_entity_poly.pdbx_strand_id
1 'polypeptide(L)'
;MTMFLACGASAVLILAGCSSASDQPGNTTPVERPSGVVAGASSMRPSQSTRPASSATAADQIFAHQLESLLVGHATLDNAAVTGVRAIDKCHTTFVTAKGETNIDWTKAGNLAPRDGNGREISRLPSASGWHEMSVPLGEWPEPAGNVANRSSGAFGQLATECA
;
A
#
# COMPACT_ATOMS: atom_id res chain seq x y z
N MET A 1 12.56 -42.02 -31.85
CA MET A 1 11.22 -41.59 -32.33
C MET A 1 11.26 -40.08 -32.42
N THR A 2 11.29 -39.60 -33.65
CA THR A 2 11.43 -38.22 -34.09
C THR A 2 10.10 -37.49 -33.95
N MET A 3 10.08 -36.24 -33.47
CA MET A 3 9.42 -35.16 -34.21
C MET A 3 9.89 -33.79 -33.73
N PHE A 4 10.11 -32.96 -34.75
CA PHE A 4 10.74 -31.66 -34.80
C PHE A 4 9.68 -30.55 -35.00
N LEU A 5 10.16 -29.30 -35.05
CA LEU A 5 9.58 -28.06 -35.60
C LEU A 5 8.60 -27.27 -34.71
N ALA A 6 8.50 -25.95 -34.78
CA ALA A 6 9.31 -24.77 -35.18
C ALA A 6 8.33 -23.57 -35.22
N CYS A 7 8.86 -22.36 -35.51
CA CYS A 7 8.19 -21.06 -35.74
C CYS A 7 7.73 -20.32 -34.45
N GLY A 8 8.25 -19.15 -34.08
CA GLY A 8 8.87 -18.07 -34.85
C GLY A 8 7.83 -17.04 -35.26
N ALA A 9 7.85 -15.86 -34.65
CA ALA A 9 7.38 -14.60 -35.23
C ALA A 9 7.71 -13.41 -34.31
N SER A 10 8.62 -12.56 -34.76
CA SER A 10 8.77 -11.17 -34.31
C SER A 10 7.55 -10.35 -34.72
N ALA A 11 7.10 -9.43 -33.87
CA ALA A 11 6.29 -8.30 -34.32
C ALA A 11 6.58 -7.07 -33.45
N VAL A 12 7.38 -6.17 -34.01
CA VAL A 12 7.45 -4.75 -33.66
C VAL A 12 6.16 -4.11 -34.18
N LEU A 13 5.42 -3.40 -33.33
CA LEU A 13 4.36 -2.50 -33.77
C LEU A 13 4.54 -1.14 -33.08
N ILE A 14 5.20 -0.26 -33.83
CA ILE A 14 5.16 1.18 -33.68
C ILE A 14 3.79 1.64 -34.16
N LEU A 15 3.00 2.27 -33.29
CA LEU A 15 1.86 3.08 -33.70
C LEU A 15 2.06 4.50 -33.16
N ALA A 16 2.71 5.27 -34.01
CA ALA A 16 2.58 6.72 -34.07
C ALA A 16 1.14 7.08 -34.46
N GLY A 17 0.57 8.13 -33.87
CA GLY A 17 -0.63 8.77 -34.42
C GLY A 17 -1.55 9.43 -33.41
N CYS A 18 -1.26 10.69 -33.06
CA CYS A 18 -2.26 11.77 -33.03
C CYS A 18 -1.52 13.11 -32.93
N SER A 19 -1.02 13.59 -34.07
CA SER A 19 -0.67 14.99 -34.24
C SER A 19 -1.90 15.74 -34.77
N SER A 20 -2.37 16.63 -33.91
CA SER A 20 -2.94 17.96 -34.12
C SER A 20 -3.70 18.34 -35.39
N ALA A 21 -4.81 19.04 -35.07
CA ALA A 21 -5.37 20.23 -35.73
C ALA A 21 -6.15 20.03 -37.03
N SER A 22 -7.43 20.40 -36.95
CA SER A 22 -8.18 20.91 -38.10
C SER A 22 -8.72 22.28 -37.73
N ASP A 23 -8.31 23.23 -38.58
CA ASP A 23 -8.75 24.60 -38.75
C ASP A 23 -10.23 24.88 -38.45
N GLN A 24 -10.47 26.04 -37.87
CA GLN A 24 -11.63 26.84 -38.26
C GLN A 24 -11.22 28.32 -38.39
N PRO A 25 -11.50 28.98 -39.54
CA PRO A 25 -11.14 30.36 -39.78
C PRO A 25 -12.27 31.32 -39.38
N GLY A 26 -11.95 32.53 -38.91
CA GLY A 26 -12.96 33.52 -38.56
C GLY A 26 -12.47 34.86 -38.01
N ASN A 27 -11.82 35.65 -38.87
CA ASN A 27 -11.94 37.12 -38.99
C ASN A 27 -11.18 38.09 -38.02
N THR A 28 -10.15 38.77 -38.60
CA THR A 28 -9.72 40.21 -38.48
C THR A 28 -9.50 40.84 -37.10
N THR A 29 -8.40 41.52 -36.74
CA THR A 29 -7.44 42.44 -37.44
C THR A 29 -6.23 42.71 -36.49
N PRO A 30 -5.10 43.30 -36.93
CA PRO A 30 -3.77 43.13 -36.32
C PRO A 30 -3.34 44.23 -35.34
N VAL A 31 -2.60 43.87 -34.28
CA VAL A 31 -1.72 44.79 -33.52
C VAL A 31 -0.44 44.05 -33.10
N GLU A 32 0.69 44.74 -33.29
CA GLU A 32 2.08 44.31 -33.17
C GLU A 32 2.60 44.35 -31.70
N ARG A 33 3.25 43.25 -31.27
CA ARG A 33 4.32 43.00 -30.23
C ARG A 33 4.43 43.86 -28.94
N PRO A 34 4.89 43.29 -27.78
CA PRO A 34 6.18 42.59 -27.68
C PRO A 34 6.26 41.35 -26.77
N SER A 35 7.40 40.68 -26.88
CA SER A 35 7.88 39.52 -26.15
C SER A 35 7.66 39.56 -24.64
N GLY A 36 7.05 38.51 -24.10
CA GLY A 36 7.01 38.20 -22.67
C GLY A 36 7.08 36.70 -22.47
N VAL A 37 8.30 36.18 -22.28
CA VAL A 37 8.54 34.82 -21.76
C VAL A 37 7.95 34.76 -20.37
N VAL A 38 6.89 33.97 -20.17
CA VAL A 38 6.51 33.53 -18.82
C VAL A 38 6.29 32.03 -18.85
N ALA A 39 7.12 31.37 -18.07
CA ALA A 39 7.29 29.94 -17.93
C ALA A 39 5.95 29.20 -17.95
N GLY A 40 5.87 28.17 -18.80
CA GLY A 40 4.91 27.11 -18.62
C GLY A 40 5.10 26.56 -17.21
N ALA A 41 4.15 26.86 -16.33
CA ALA A 41 3.99 26.14 -15.09
C ALA A 41 3.60 24.72 -15.48
N SER A 42 4.60 23.86 -15.68
CA SER A 42 4.42 22.43 -15.62
C SER A 42 3.90 22.14 -14.22
N SER A 43 2.58 22.06 -14.11
CA SER A 43 1.88 21.53 -12.97
C SER A 43 2.43 20.11 -12.75
N MET A 44 3.45 19.98 -11.91
CA MET A 44 3.87 18.72 -11.34
C MET A 44 2.72 18.23 -10.47
N ARG A 45 1.77 17.55 -11.12
CA ARG A 45 0.79 16.71 -10.44
C ARG A 45 1.61 15.75 -9.58
N PRO A 46 1.43 15.72 -8.25
CA PRO A 46 2.13 14.75 -7.42
C PRO A 46 1.85 13.37 -7.99
N SER A 47 2.90 12.58 -8.20
CA SER A 47 2.76 11.16 -8.53
C SER A 47 1.85 10.55 -7.47
N GLN A 48 0.61 10.24 -7.85
CA GLN A 48 -0.29 9.46 -7.01
C GLN A 48 0.43 8.13 -6.80
N SER A 49 0.82 7.85 -5.56
CA SER A 49 1.22 6.52 -5.15
C SER A 49 0.10 5.59 -5.58
N THR A 50 0.35 4.78 -6.61
CA THR A 50 -0.65 3.86 -7.14
C THR A 50 -0.89 2.81 -6.08
N ARG A 51 -1.97 2.99 -5.30
CA ARG A 51 -2.43 2.01 -4.32
C ARG A 51 -2.54 0.64 -5.01
N PRO A 52 -2.04 -0.45 -4.41
CA PRO A 52 -2.20 -1.77 -4.98
C PRO A 52 -3.69 -2.06 -5.21
N ALA A 53 -4.04 -2.59 -6.37
CA ALA A 53 -5.37 -3.13 -6.60
C ALA A 53 -5.58 -4.28 -5.60
N SER A 54 -6.65 -4.22 -4.82
CA SER A 54 -6.96 -5.26 -3.84
C SER A 54 -7.62 -6.45 -4.53
N SER A 55 -7.18 -7.65 -4.18
CA SER A 55 -7.79 -8.94 -4.54
C SER A 55 -8.36 -9.68 -3.33
N ALA A 56 -8.45 -8.99 -2.19
CA ALA A 56 -8.96 -9.51 -0.93
C ALA A 56 -10.41 -10.00 -1.06
N THR A 57 -10.66 -11.17 -0.49
CA THR A 57 -12.00 -11.74 -0.33
C THR A 57 -12.76 -11.03 0.80
N ALA A 58 -14.06 -11.31 0.92
CA ALA A 58 -14.86 -10.81 2.05
C ALA A 58 -14.32 -11.28 3.40
N ALA A 59 -13.78 -12.50 3.49
CA ALA A 59 -13.19 -13.03 4.72
C ALA A 59 -11.93 -12.25 5.11
N ASP A 60 -11.05 -11.95 4.15
CA ASP A 60 -9.84 -11.16 4.38
C ASP A 60 -10.18 -9.76 4.91
N GLN A 61 -11.22 -9.13 4.36
CA GLN A 61 -11.67 -7.82 4.84
C GLN A 61 -12.31 -7.88 6.23
N ILE A 62 -13.08 -8.92 6.55
CA ILE A 62 -13.62 -9.13 7.91
C ILE A 62 -12.49 -9.25 8.91
N PHE A 63 -11.47 -10.05 8.60
CA PHE A 63 -10.30 -10.21 9.45
C PHE A 63 -9.52 -8.89 9.61
N ALA A 64 -9.31 -8.14 8.51
CA ALA A 64 -8.68 -6.83 8.58
C ALA A 64 -9.48 -5.83 9.46
N HIS A 65 -10.82 -5.86 9.41
CA HIS A 65 -11.66 -5.04 10.28
C HIS A 65 -11.60 -5.46 11.75
N GLN A 66 -11.42 -6.74 12.04
CA GLN A 66 -11.19 -7.20 13.41
C GLN A 66 -9.85 -6.69 13.95
N LEU A 67 -8.79 -6.78 13.13
CA LEU A 67 -7.49 -6.17 13.45
C LEU A 67 -7.59 -4.66 13.62
N GLU A 68 -8.32 -3.97 12.75
CA GLU A 68 -8.57 -2.54 12.84
C GLU A 68 -9.22 -2.17 14.18
N SER A 69 -10.29 -2.87 14.56
CA SER A 69 -11.02 -2.63 15.80
C SER A 69 -10.17 -2.88 17.05
N LEU A 70 -9.17 -3.76 16.94
CA LEU A 70 -8.23 -4.06 18.03
C LEU A 70 -7.09 -3.04 18.14
N LEU A 71 -6.59 -2.56 17.00
CA LEU A 71 -5.33 -1.80 16.95
C LEU A 71 -5.55 -0.29 16.93
N VAL A 72 -6.64 0.20 16.32
CA VAL A 72 -6.91 1.64 16.25
C VAL A 72 -7.13 2.21 17.65
N GLY A 73 -6.40 3.28 17.98
CA GLY A 73 -6.42 3.89 19.31
C GLY A 73 -5.48 3.24 20.33
N HIS A 74 -4.93 2.07 20.04
CA HIS A 74 -4.05 1.32 20.96
C HIS A 74 -2.63 1.16 20.40
N ALA A 75 -2.49 0.90 19.10
CA ALA A 75 -1.25 0.51 18.45
C ALA A 75 -0.55 1.69 17.76
N THR A 76 0.78 1.56 17.62
CA THR A 76 1.59 2.44 16.78
C THR A 76 2.45 1.61 15.83
N LEU A 77 2.60 2.06 14.59
CA LEU A 77 3.56 1.53 13.63
C LEU A 77 4.66 2.58 13.40
N ASP A 78 5.92 2.23 13.64
CA ASP A 78 7.07 3.14 13.57
C ASP A 78 6.84 4.46 14.34
N ASN A 79 6.33 4.30 15.56
CA ASN A 79 5.97 5.38 16.48
C ASN A 79 4.87 6.34 15.96
N ALA A 80 4.09 5.94 14.94
CA ALA A 80 2.90 6.67 14.48
C ALA A 80 1.64 5.87 14.82
N ALA A 81 0.62 6.53 15.36
CA ALA A 81 -0.65 5.88 15.70
C ALA A 81 -1.27 5.21 14.46
N VAL A 82 -1.74 3.97 14.64
CA VAL A 82 -2.51 3.26 13.63
C VAL A 82 -3.92 3.83 13.60
N THR A 83 -4.38 4.22 12.42
CA THR A 83 -5.70 4.82 12.18
C THR A 83 -6.57 4.00 11.25
N GLY A 84 -6.06 2.88 10.73
CA GLY A 84 -6.83 1.96 9.91
C GLY A 84 -6.01 0.74 9.50
N VAL A 85 -6.71 -0.33 9.15
CA VAL A 85 -6.13 -1.59 8.66
C VAL A 85 -6.97 -2.08 7.49
N ARG A 86 -6.33 -2.57 6.42
CA ARG A 86 -7.03 -3.04 5.22
C ARG A 86 -6.35 -4.28 4.66
N ALA A 87 -7.11 -5.26 4.21
CA ALA A 87 -6.54 -6.36 3.45
C ALA A 87 -6.30 -5.92 2.00
N ILE A 88 -5.12 -6.22 1.46
CA ILE A 88 -4.85 -6.16 0.01
C ILE A 88 -5.27 -7.49 -0.60
N ASP A 89 -4.82 -8.58 -0.01
CA ASP A 89 -5.16 -9.98 -0.27
C ASP A 89 -4.98 -10.78 1.04
N LYS A 90 -5.05 -12.12 0.98
CA LYS A 90 -4.89 -13.00 2.15
C LYS A 90 -3.58 -12.74 2.92
N CYS A 91 -2.48 -12.48 2.22
CA CYS A 91 -1.12 -12.44 2.79
C CYS A 91 -0.50 -11.05 2.79
N HIS A 92 -1.28 -10.03 2.44
CA HIS A 92 -0.82 -8.64 2.45
C HIS A 92 -1.84 -7.73 3.14
N THR A 93 -1.35 -6.92 4.07
CA THR A 93 -2.19 -5.98 4.83
C THR A 93 -1.59 -4.58 4.77
N THR A 94 -2.43 -3.58 4.52
CA THR A 94 -2.06 -2.17 4.65
C THR A 94 -2.42 -1.67 6.04
N PHE A 95 -1.43 -1.15 6.77
CA PHE A 95 -1.65 -0.35 7.96
C PHE A 95 -1.59 1.13 7.59
N VAL A 96 -2.59 1.88 8.03
CA VAL A 96 -2.68 3.33 7.81
C VAL A 96 -2.27 4.03 9.09
N THR A 97 -1.38 5.00 8.97
CA THR A 97 -0.98 5.90 10.05
C THR A 97 -1.07 7.35 9.58
N ALA A 98 -0.94 8.30 10.51
CA ALA A 98 -0.81 9.72 10.16
C ALA A 98 0.41 10.03 9.26
N LYS A 99 1.43 9.15 9.22
CA LYS A 99 2.62 9.31 8.38
C LYS A 99 2.45 8.72 6.97
N GLY A 100 1.42 7.91 6.74
CA GLY A 100 1.16 7.24 5.48
C GLY A 100 0.72 5.79 5.65
N GLU A 101 0.68 5.09 4.52
CA GLU A 101 0.29 3.68 4.42
C GLU A 101 1.54 2.79 4.33
N THR A 102 1.54 1.69 5.10
CA THR A 102 2.60 0.67 5.09
C THR A 102 1.99 -0.68 4.74
N ASN A 103 2.51 -1.32 3.70
CA ASN A 103 2.08 -2.65 3.28
C ASN A 103 2.96 -3.72 3.93
N ILE A 104 2.36 -4.53 4.79
CA ILE A 104 2.99 -5.68 5.42
C ILE A 104 2.80 -6.90 4.53
N ASP A 105 3.87 -7.68 4.38
CA ASP A 105 3.97 -8.88 3.57
C ASP A 105 4.17 -10.09 4.47
N TRP A 106 3.07 -10.76 4.81
CA TRP A 106 3.07 -11.88 5.75
C TRP A 106 3.79 -13.11 5.21
N THR A 107 4.05 -13.20 3.91
CA THR A 107 4.87 -14.29 3.32
C THR A 107 6.33 -14.23 3.75
N LYS A 108 6.77 -13.06 4.21
CA LYS A 108 8.12 -12.83 4.75
C LYS A 108 8.14 -12.85 6.28
N ALA A 109 6.98 -13.02 6.91
CA ALA A 109 6.90 -13.11 8.36
C ALA A 109 7.40 -14.50 8.75
N GLY A 110 8.66 -14.56 9.19
CA GLY A 110 9.18 -15.75 9.87
C GLY A 110 8.52 -15.91 11.25
N ASN A 111 9.23 -16.55 12.18
CA ASN A 111 8.77 -16.59 13.57
C ASN A 111 8.74 -15.16 14.15
N LEU A 112 7.54 -14.60 14.31
CA LEU A 112 7.32 -13.31 14.95
C LEU A 112 7.61 -13.50 16.44
N ALA A 113 8.80 -13.12 16.88
CA ALA A 113 9.23 -13.14 18.27
C ALA A 113 9.11 -11.72 18.85
N PRO A 114 7.93 -11.32 19.37
CA PRO A 114 7.76 -10.01 19.97
C PRO A 114 8.67 -9.81 21.16
N ARG A 115 9.02 -8.55 21.42
CA ARG A 115 9.80 -8.13 22.58
C ARG A 115 9.03 -7.10 23.40
N ASP A 116 9.23 -7.11 24.70
CA ASP A 116 8.64 -6.09 25.58
C ASP A 116 9.56 -4.86 25.70
N GLY A 117 8.95 -3.69 25.79
CA GLY A 117 9.65 -2.42 26.02
C GLY A 117 8.69 -1.31 26.43
N ASN A 118 8.99 -0.61 27.52
CA ASN A 118 8.24 0.55 28.01
C ASN A 118 6.73 0.29 28.20
N GLY A 119 6.36 -0.88 28.72
CA GLY A 119 4.95 -1.27 28.92
C GLY A 119 4.22 -1.63 27.62
N ARG A 120 4.95 -1.93 26.55
CA ARG A 120 4.41 -2.29 25.25
C ARG A 120 5.08 -3.54 24.69
N GLU A 121 4.33 -4.35 23.97
CA GLU A 121 4.84 -5.42 23.14
C GLU A 121 5.21 -4.85 21.78
N ILE A 122 6.34 -5.26 21.22
CA ILE A 122 6.89 -4.77 19.95
C ILE A 122 7.14 -5.94 19.02
N SER A 123 6.39 -5.99 17.92
CA SER A 123 6.49 -6.98 16.85
C SER A 123 7.14 -6.37 15.62
N ARG A 124 8.14 -7.05 15.05
CA ARG A 124 8.77 -6.63 13.79
C ARG A 124 8.00 -7.22 12.62
N LEU A 125 7.38 -6.36 11.83
CA LEU A 125 6.56 -6.75 10.68
C LEU A 125 7.32 -6.47 9.38
N PRO A 126 7.40 -7.43 8.46
CA PRO A 126 8.10 -7.25 7.18
C PRO A 126 7.24 -6.51 6.15
N SER A 127 7.87 -5.65 5.35
CA SER A 127 7.31 -5.00 4.18
C SER A 127 8.24 -5.17 2.98
N ALA A 128 7.83 -4.63 1.82
CA ALA A 128 8.72 -4.55 0.66
C ALA A 128 9.94 -3.64 0.89
N SER A 129 9.83 -2.63 1.78
CA SER A 129 10.88 -1.65 2.04
C SER A 129 11.75 -1.96 3.26
N GLY A 130 11.44 -3.00 4.02
CA GLY A 130 12.21 -3.40 5.20
C GLY A 130 11.33 -3.90 6.33
N TRP A 131 11.79 -3.71 7.56
CA TRP A 131 11.06 -4.11 8.76
C TRP A 131 10.49 -2.90 9.46
N HIS A 132 9.27 -3.04 9.96
CA HIS A 132 8.55 -2.00 10.70
C HIS A 132 8.26 -2.49 12.11
N GLU A 133 8.26 -1.58 13.08
CA GLU A 133 7.96 -1.91 14.47
C GLU A 133 6.49 -1.59 14.78
N MET A 134 5.68 -2.62 14.94
CA MET A 134 4.34 -2.52 15.50
C MET A 134 4.45 -2.59 17.02
N SER A 135 3.93 -1.58 17.72
CA SER A 135 3.95 -1.53 19.17
C SER A 135 2.53 -1.41 19.73
N VAL A 136 2.18 -2.31 20.64
CA VAL A 136 0.85 -2.41 21.28
C VAL A 136 0.99 -2.42 22.80
N PRO A 137 0.03 -1.86 23.57
CA PRO A 137 0.15 -1.80 25.02
C PRO A 137 0.07 -3.19 25.64
N LEU A 138 0.88 -3.43 26.67
CA LEU A 138 0.79 -4.64 27.51
C LEU A 138 -0.35 -4.50 28.54
N GLY A 139 -0.80 -5.65 29.04
CA GLY A 139 -1.78 -5.74 30.13
C GLY A 139 -3.24 -5.77 29.65
N GLU A 140 -4.14 -5.92 30.61
CA GLU A 140 -5.59 -5.96 30.37
C GLU A 140 -6.15 -4.54 30.25
N TRP A 141 -6.94 -4.30 29.21
CA TRP A 141 -7.72 -3.09 29.02
C TRP A 141 -9.21 -3.40 29.21
N PRO A 142 -10.04 -2.39 29.55
CA PRO A 142 -11.48 -2.58 29.61
C PRO A 142 -12.02 -3.20 28.31
N GLU A 143 -13.00 -4.08 28.45
CA GLU A 143 -13.70 -4.64 27.29
C GLU A 143 -14.33 -3.52 26.43
N PRO A 144 -14.33 -3.66 25.09
CA PRO A 144 -14.03 -4.88 24.34
C PRO A 144 -12.54 -5.10 24.01
N ALA A 145 -11.64 -4.18 24.38
CA ALA A 145 -10.23 -4.25 23.95
C ALA A 145 -9.48 -5.44 24.57
N GLY A 146 -9.66 -5.66 25.88
CA GLY A 146 -8.98 -6.73 26.63
C GLY A 146 -7.45 -6.64 26.49
N ASN A 147 -6.79 -7.79 26.50
CA ASN A 147 -5.34 -7.87 26.23
C ASN A 147 -5.00 -7.69 24.75
N VAL A 148 -4.79 -6.43 24.35
CA VAL A 148 -4.49 -6.06 22.95
C VAL A 148 -3.24 -6.76 22.43
N ALA A 149 -2.18 -6.83 23.24
CA ALA A 149 -0.93 -7.51 22.88
C ALA A 149 -1.17 -8.98 22.53
N ASN A 150 -1.75 -9.76 23.44
CA ASN A 150 -2.00 -11.18 23.21
C ASN A 150 -2.92 -11.43 22.01
N ARG A 151 -4.00 -10.66 21.87
CA ARG A 151 -4.95 -10.81 20.75
C ARG A 151 -4.30 -10.47 19.40
N SER A 152 -3.52 -9.39 19.34
CA SER A 152 -2.87 -8.98 18.09
C SER A 152 -1.70 -9.90 17.72
N SER A 153 -0.89 -10.33 18.68
CA SER A 153 0.17 -11.31 18.45
C SER A 153 -0.37 -12.67 18.00
N GLY A 154 -1.50 -13.13 18.54
CA GLY A 154 -2.18 -14.32 18.03
C GLY A 154 -2.60 -14.18 16.56
N ALA A 155 -3.20 -13.03 16.21
CA ALA A 155 -3.62 -12.75 14.83
C ALA A 155 -2.42 -12.63 13.87
N PHE A 156 -1.33 -11.97 14.28
CA PHE A 156 -0.12 -11.88 13.47
C PHE A 156 0.56 -13.24 13.30
N GLY A 157 0.60 -14.06 14.35
CA GLY A 157 1.14 -15.42 14.29
C GLY A 157 0.34 -16.31 13.34
N GLN A 158 -1.00 -16.18 13.32
CA GLN A 158 -1.84 -16.88 12.37
C GLN A 158 -1.53 -16.46 10.92
N LEU A 159 -1.46 -15.15 10.64
CA LEU A 159 -1.11 -14.63 9.31
C LEU A 159 0.26 -15.11 8.85
N ALA A 160 1.27 -15.06 9.73
CA ALA A 160 2.62 -15.55 9.43
C ALA A 160 2.62 -17.05 9.12
N THR A 161 1.86 -17.84 9.88
CA THR A 161 1.79 -19.30 9.70
C THR A 161 1.06 -19.69 8.40
N GLU A 162 -0.01 -18.99 8.06
CA GLU A 162 -0.83 -19.31 6.88
C GLU A 162 -0.23 -18.85 5.55
N CYS A 163 0.76 -17.95 5.61
CA CYS A 163 1.36 -17.31 4.44
C CYS A 163 2.84 -17.66 4.21
N ALA A 164 3.49 -18.34 5.16
CA ALA A 164 4.87 -18.80 5.06
C ALA A 164 5.06 -20.06 4.20
#